data_AF-I3CAZ4-F1
#
_entry.id   AF-I3CAZ4-F1
#
_cell.length_a   1.000
_cell.length_b   1.000
_cell.length_c   1.000
_cell.angle_alpha   90.00
_cell.angle_beta   90.00
_cell.angle_gamma   90.00
#
_symmetry.space_group_name_H-M   'P 1'
#
loop_
_entity.id
_entity.type
_entity.pdbx_description
1 polymer ?
#
loop_
_entity_poly.entity_id
_entity_poly.type
_entity_poly.pdbx_seq_one_letter_code
_entity_poly.pdbx_strand_id
1 'polypeptide(L)'
;MFNKNIKLVIAVLIIAYAVFQFIEGNIGNGIFLMLLSLIFIFLYFRNELILLAFLRMRKQDMVGTEKWLNKIKNPESALITKQQGYYNYLKGIISSQTNLTQAEKYFKKALKLGLSMDYDLAMAKLSLAGISMQKRRKREATMLLNEAKKLDKQNMLKDQIKMMQQQLKRI
;
A
#
# COMPACT_ATOMS: atom_id res chain seq x y z
N MET A 1 -14.25 -0.85 -13.93
CA MET A 1 -12.96 -1.37 -13.42
C MET A 1 -12.74 -2.69 -14.13
N PHE A 2 -11.64 -2.87 -14.86
CA PHE A 2 -11.37 -4.09 -15.63
C PHE A 2 -11.56 -5.30 -14.70
N ASN A 3 -12.50 -6.17 -15.08
CA ASN A 3 -12.84 -7.35 -14.30
C ASN A 3 -11.55 -8.19 -14.18
N LYS A 4 -11.18 -8.61 -12.96
CA LYS A 4 -9.91 -9.34 -12.70
C LYS A 4 -9.71 -10.48 -13.72
N ASN A 5 -10.81 -11.11 -14.11
CA ASN A 5 -10.87 -12.23 -15.05
C ASN A 5 -10.41 -11.88 -16.48
N ILE A 6 -10.55 -10.63 -16.95
CA ILE A 6 -10.14 -10.24 -18.31
C ILE A 6 -8.61 -10.33 -18.47
N LYS A 7 -7.86 -10.02 -17.40
CA LYS A 7 -6.40 -10.16 -17.41
C LYS A 7 -5.96 -11.62 -17.55
N LEU A 8 -6.68 -12.54 -16.92
CA LEU A 8 -6.44 -13.98 -17.07
C LEU A 8 -6.79 -14.47 -18.47
N VAL A 9 -7.90 -13.99 -19.05
CA VAL A 9 -8.28 -14.32 -20.44
C VAL A 9 -7.19 -13.85 -21.42
N ILE A 10 -6.67 -12.63 -21.26
CA ILE A 10 -5.57 -12.11 -22.09
C ILE A 10 -4.30 -12.95 -21.91
N ALA A 11 -3.93 -13.29 -20.66
CA ALA A 11 -2.75 -14.12 -20.40
C ALA A 11 -2.87 -15.52 -21.03
N VAL A 12 -4.05 -16.15 -20.97
CA VAL A 12 -4.34 -17.44 -21.61
C VAL A 12 -4.25 -17.35 -23.13
N LEU A 13 -4.79 -16.28 -23.74
CA LEU A 13 -4.67 -16.06 -25.18
C LEU A 13 -3.22 -15.87 -25.63
N ILE A 14 -2.41 -15.13 -24.87
CA ILE A 14 -0.98 -14.95 -25.16
C ILE A 14 -0.22 -16.28 -25.04
N ILE A 15 -0.55 -17.11 -24.04
CA ILE A 15 0.06 -18.43 -23.87
C ILE A 15 -0.33 -19.36 -25.02
N ALA A 16 -1.61 -19.37 -25.42
CA ALA A 16 -2.07 -20.15 -26.56
C ALA A 16 -1.36 -19.74 -27.86
N TYR A 17 -1.17 -18.43 -28.06
CA TYR A 17 -0.43 -17.90 -29.21
C TYR A 17 1.08 -18.21 -29.14
N ALA A 18 1.67 -18.24 -27.94
CA ALA A 18 3.05 -18.69 -27.74
C ALA A 18 3.22 -20.17 -28.13
N VAL A 19 2.28 -21.03 -27.75
CA VAL A 19 2.26 -22.46 -28.14
C VAL A 19 2.19 -22.61 -29.66
N PHE A 20 1.35 -21.81 -30.33
CA PHE A 20 1.30 -21.79 -31.79
C PHE A 20 2.65 -21.38 -32.44
N GLN A 21 3.30 -20.34 -31.93
CA GLN A 21 4.63 -19.91 -32.40
C GLN A 21 5.73 -20.96 -32.18
N PHE A 22 5.61 -21.79 -31.13
CA PHE A 22 6.52 -22.93 -30.93
C PHE A 22 6.32 -24.02 -31.99
N ILE A 23 5.09 -24.24 -32.47
CA ILE A 23 4.78 -25.22 -33.53
C ILE A 23 5.31 -24.76 -34.88
N GLU A 24 5.25 -23.45 -35.19
CA GLU A 24 5.80 -22.87 -36.43
C GLU A 24 7.35 -22.78 -36.44
N GLY A 25 8.03 -23.20 -35.37
CA GLY A 25 9.50 -23.17 -35.28
C GLY A 25 10.10 -21.83 -34.86
N ASN A 26 9.26 -20.83 -34.56
CA ASN A 26 9.68 -19.50 -34.09
C ASN A 26 9.93 -19.48 -32.57
N ILE A 27 10.92 -20.28 -32.13
CA ILE A 27 11.24 -20.53 -30.71
C ILE A 27 11.51 -19.23 -29.94
N GLY A 28 12.21 -18.26 -30.55
CA GLY A 28 12.51 -16.96 -29.93
C GLY A 28 11.27 -16.13 -29.62
N ASN A 29 10.30 -16.08 -30.54
CA ASN A 29 9.04 -15.36 -30.35
C ASN A 29 8.16 -16.05 -29.30
N GLY A 30 8.12 -17.39 -29.31
CA GLY A 30 7.40 -18.17 -28.29
C GLY A 30 7.92 -17.88 -26.87
N ILE A 31 9.23 -17.87 -26.67
CA ILE A 31 9.85 -17.54 -25.37
C ILE A 31 9.52 -16.10 -24.95
N PHE A 32 9.60 -15.14 -25.87
CA PHE A 32 9.27 -13.74 -25.58
C PHE A 32 7.80 -13.56 -25.16
N LEU A 33 6.87 -14.20 -25.86
CA LEU A 33 5.44 -14.18 -25.52
C LEU A 33 5.16 -14.82 -24.17
N MET A 34 5.91 -15.87 -23.81
CA MET A 34 5.78 -16.54 -22.51
C MET A 34 6.24 -15.63 -21.36
N LEU A 35 7.38 -14.94 -21.53
CA LEU A 35 7.86 -13.91 -20.59
C LEU A 35 6.88 -12.72 -20.49
N LEU A 36 6.30 -12.30 -21.61
CA LEU A 36 5.31 -11.24 -21.64
C LEU A 36 4.04 -11.64 -20.87
N SER A 37 3.58 -12.88 -21.01
CA SER A 37 2.41 -13.40 -20.26
C SER A 37 2.64 -13.41 -18.75
N LEU A 38 3.85 -13.74 -18.30
CA LEU A 38 4.26 -13.68 -16.90
C LEU A 38 4.05 -12.28 -16.28
N ILE A 39 4.25 -11.21 -17.05
CA ILE A 39 3.97 -9.83 -16.59
C ILE A 39 2.47 -9.64 -16.34
N PHE A 40 1.60 -10.11 -17.23
CA PHE A 40 0.14 -9.99 -17.05
C PHE A 40 -0.37 -10.82 -15.87
N ILE A 41 0.22 -12.00 -15.63
CA ILE A 41 -0.06 -12.83 -14.46
C ILE A 41 0.41 -12.12 -13.19
N PHE A 42 1.59 -11.51 -13.19
CA PHE A 42 2.08 -10.73 -12.04
C PHE A 42 1.19 -9.50 -11.74
N LEU A 43 0.77 -8.79 -12.79
CA LEU A 43 -0.15 -7.65 -12.72
C LEU A 43 -1.60 -8.04 -12.37
N TYR A 44 -1.94 -9.33 -12.41
CA TYR A 44 -3.20 -9.85 -11.88
C TYR A 44 -3.17 -9.90 -10.34
N PHE A 45 -2.04 -10.31 -9.75
CA PHE A 45 -1.92 -10.45 -8.30
C PHE A 45 -1.68 -9.13 -7.56
N ARG A 46 -0.97 -8.16 -8.16
CA ARG A 46 -0.80 -6.81 -7.59
C ARG A 46 -1.74 -5.80 -8.24
N ASN A 47 -2.59 -5.15 -7.44
CA ASN A 47 -3.40 -4.05 -7.96
C ASN A 47 -2.51 -2.83 -8.27
N GLU A 48 -2.29 -2.58 -9.55
CA GLU A 48 -1.51 -1.45 -10.11
C GLU A 48 -1.92 -0.09 -9.52
N LEU A 49 -3.20 0.10 -9.21
CA LEU A 49 -3.72 1.38 -8.71
C LEU A 49 -3.10 1.77 -7.37
N ILE A 50 -2.89 0.80 -6.46
CA ILE A 50 -2.23 1.06 -5.17
C ILE A 50 -0.76 1.36 -5.38
N LEU A 51 -0.09 0.64 -6.28
CA LEU A 51 1.32 0.88 -6.59
C LEU A 51 1.53 2.28 -7.17
N LEU A 52 0.70 2.69 -8.14
CA LEU A 52 0.74 4.03 -8.73
C LEU A 52 0.42 5.12 -7.69
N ALA A 53 -0.57 4.89 -6.83
CA ALA A 53 -0.88 5.78 -5.71
C ALA A 53 0.32 5.92 -4.76
N PHE A 54 0.96 4.81 -4.40
CA PHE A 54 2.15 4.83 -3.53
C PHE A 54 3.33 5.58 -4.17
N LEU A 55 3.60 5.37 -5.46
CA LEU A 55 4.64 6.08 -6.20
C LEU A 55 4.39 7.59 -6.24
N ARG A 56 3.13 8.00 -6.42
CA ARG A 56 2.72 9.41 -6.38
C ARG A 56 2.88 10.01 -4.99
N MET A 57 2.44 9.29 -3.95
CA MET A 57 2.60 9.69 -2.56
C MET A 57 4.07 9.88 -2.20
N ARG A 58 4.95 9.00 -2.69
CA ARG A 58 6.40 9.10 -2.45
C ARG A 58 7.03 10.35 -3.08
N LYS A 59 6.39 10.91 -4.11
CA LYS A 59 6.72 12.22 -4.70
C LYS A 59 5.98 13.39 -4.03
N GLN A 60 5.33 13.15 -2.89
CA GLN A 60 4.50 14.10 -2.15
C GLN A 60 3.27 14.62 -2.93
N ASP A 61 2.88 13.96 -4.04
CA ASP A 61 1.71 14.32 -4.86
C ASP A 61 0.43 13.72 -4.26
N MET A 62 -0.15 14.40 -3.27
CA MET A 62 -1.33 13.94 -2.54
C MET A 62 -2.60 13.96 -3.41
N VAL A 63 -2.75 14.97 -4.26
CA VAL A 63 -3.89 15.10 -5.18
C VAL A 63 -3.88 13.98 -6.21
N GLY A 64 -2.71 13.69 -6.80
CA GLY A 64 -2.54 12.55 -7.69
C GLY A 64 -2.82 11.22 -6.98
N THR A 65 -2.31 11.06 -5.76
CA THR A 65 -2.55 9.87 -4.93
C THR A 65 -4.04 9.66 -4.70
N GLU A 66 -4.76 10.70 -4.29
CA GLU A 66 -6.21 10.64 -4.08
C GLU A 66 -6.96 10.30 -5.36
N LYS A 67 -6.60 10.90 -6.50
CA LYS A 67 -7.20 10.57 -7.81
C LYS A 67 -7.05 9.10 -8.15
N TRP A 68 -5.89 8.49 -7.89
CA TRP A 68 -5.67 7.06 -8.13
C TRP A 68 -6.45 6.18 -7.15
N LEU A 69 -6.52 6.57 -5.88
CA LEU A 69 -7.31 5.85 -4.88
C LEU A 69 -8.80 5.91 -5.19
N ASN A 70 -9.33 7.06 -5.63
CA ASN A 70 -10.74 7.22 -5.96
C ASN A 70 -11.17 6.40 -7.20
N LYS A 71 -10.22 5.96 -8.04
CA LYS A 71 -10.52 4.98 -9.11
C LYS A 71 -10.88 3.59 -8.55
N ILE A 72 -10.53 3.31 -7.29
CA ILE A 72 -10.88 2.07 -6.59
C ILE A 72 -12.25 2.27 -5.94
N LYS A 73 -13.31 2.01 -6.71
CA LYS A 73 -14.70 2.22 -6.24
C LYS A 73 -15.07 1.33 -5.05
N ASN A 74 -14.69 0.04 -5.10
CA ASN A 74 -14.97 -0.93 -4.05
C ASN A 74 -13.67 -1.60 -3.56
N PRO A 75 -13.02 -1.05 -2.51
CA PRO A 75 -11.80 -1.62 -1.95
C PRO A 75 -11.99 -3.07 -1.49
N GLU A 76 -13.14 -3.41 -0.91
CA GLU A 76 -13.37 -4.71 -0.29
C GLU A 76 -13.51 -5.86 -1.30
N SER A 77 -14.09 -5.59 -2.49
CA SER A 77 -14.18 -6.59 -3.57
C SER A 77 -12.99 -6.52 -4.55
N ALA A 78 -12.39 -5.34 -4.73
CA ALA A 78 -11.31 -5.16 -5.69
C ALA A 78 -9.93 -5.58 -5.14
N LEU A 79 -9.73 -5.51 -3.82
CA LEU A 79 -8.41 -5.66 -3.20
C LEU A 79 -8.37 -6.84 -2.23
N ILE A 80 -7.20 -7.50 -2.17
CA ILE A 80 -6.88 -8.47 -1.12
C ILE A 80 -6.80 -7.72 0.23
N THR A 81 -7.08 -8.37 1.35
CA THR A 81 -7.03 -7.78 2.71
C THR A 81 -5.79 -6.91 2.96
N LYS A 82 -4.59 -7.39 2.63
CA LYS A 82 -3.35 -6.59 2.75
C LYS A 82 -3.36 -5.34 1.88
N GLN A 83 -3.86 -5.44 0.65
CA GLN A 83 -4.00 -4.30 -0.26
C GLN A 83 -5.06 -3.29 0.24
N GLN A 84 -6.13 -3.77 0.87
CA GLN A 84 -7.08 -2.89 1.57
C GLN A 84 -6.39 -2.17 2.73
N GLY A 85 -5.48 -2.85 3.45
CA GLY A 85 -4.61 -2.23 4.45
C GLY A 85 -3.84 -1.05 3.88
N TYR A 86 -3.14 -1.23 2.76
CA TYR A 86 -2.43 -0.15 2.06
C TYR A 86 -3.34 0.97 1.56
N TYR A 87 -4.51 0.65 1.02
CA TYR A 87 -5.49 1.64 0.60
C TYR A 87 -5.89 2.56 1.77
N ASN A 88 -6.20 1.97 2.92
CA ASN A 88 -6.55 2.73 4.13
C ASN A 88 -5.34 3.49 4.68
N TYR A 89 -4.14 2.93 4.63
CA TYR A 89 -2.93 3.62 5.04
C TYR A 89 -2.69 4.91 4.22
N LEU A 90 -2.80 4.81 2.89
CA LEU A 90 -2.64 5.97 2.00
C LEU A 90 -3.74 7.02 2.22
N LYS A 91 -5.00 6.60 2.39
CA LYS A 91 -6.10 7.51 2.76
C LYS A 91 -5.86 8.17 4.13
N GLY A 92 -5.30 7.44 5.10
CA GLY A 92 -4.93 7.97 6.41
C GLY A 92 -3.90 9.10 6.32
N ILE A 93 -2.87 8.93 5.47
CA ILE A 93 -1.86 9.98 5.23
C ILE A 93 -2.50 11.22 4.62
N ILE A 94 -3.32 11.07 3.58
CA ILE A 94 -4.00 12.21 2.92
C ILE A 94 -4.93 12.92 3.91
N SER A 95 -5.78 12.17 4.62
CA SER A 95 -6.70 12.73 5.60
C SER A 95 -6.01 13.37 6.80
N SER A 96 -4.75 13.04 7.10
CA SER A 96 -4.02 13.67 8.21
C SER A 96 -3.79 15.17 8.00
N GLN A 97 -3.86 15.64 6.74
CA GLN A 97 -3.72 17.06 6.41
C GLN A 97 -5.01 17.85 6.63
N THR A 98 -6.17 17.21 6.50
CA THR A 98 -7.48 17.87 6.52
C THR A 98 -8.28 17.55 7.78
N ASN A 99 -8.28 16.29 8.21
CA ASN A 99 -9.08 15.81 9.33
C ASN A 99 -8.39 14.66 10.09
N LEU A 100 -7.83 14.99 11.25
CA LEU A 100 -7.14 14.04 12.13
C LEU A 100 -8.03 12.90 12.64
N THR A 101 -9.33 13.14 12.83
CA THR A 101 -10.27 12.11 13.28
C THR A 101 -10.58 11.11 12.18
N GLN A 102 -10.66 11.57 10.93
CA GLN A 102 -10.82 10.69 9.79
C GLN A 102 -9.53 9.90 9.53
N ALA A 103 -8.38 10.56 9.63
CA ALA A 103 -7.07 9.91 9.52
C ALA A 103 -6.90 8.77 10.55
N GLU A 104 -7.26 9.00 11.81
CA GLU A 104 -7.20 7.98 12.86
C GLU A 104 -8.04 6.74 12.49
N LYS A 105 -9.26 6.92 11.98
CA LYS A 105 -10.11 5.81 11.54
C LYS A 105 -9.45 5.00 10.43
N TYR A 106 -8.87 5.67 9.44
CA TYR A 106 -8.18 5.01 8.34
C TYR A 106 -6.95 4.25 8.79
N PHE A 107 -6.09 4.84 9.63
CA PHE A 107 -4.92 4.12 10.15
C PHE A 107 -5.31 2.94 11.04
N LYS A 108 -6.34 3.07 11.90
CA LYS A 108 -6.84 1.93 12.69
C LYS A 108 -7.38 0.81 11.78
N LYS A 109 -8.12 1.16 10.71
CA LYS A 109 -8.58 0.18 9.71
C LYS A 109 -7.40 -0.47 8.97
N ALA A 110 -6.37 0.30 8.62
CA ALA A 110 -5.16 -0.21 7.98
C ALA A 110 -4.42 -1.22 8.86
N LEU A 111 -4.22 -0.91 10.15
CA LEU A 111 -3.58 -1.80 11.11
C LEU A 111 -4.40 -3.08 11.34
N LYS A 112 -5.74 -2.97 11.41
CA LYS A 112 -6.64 -4.13 11.56
C LYS A 112 -6.56 -5.09 10.36
N LEU A 113 -6.48 -4.54 9.14
CA LEU A 113 -6.38 -5.32 7.90
C LEU A 113 -4.97 -5.89 7.69
N GLY A 114 -3.96 -5.30 8.34
CA GLY A 114 -2.57 -5.69 8.25
C GLY A 114 -1.86 -5.08 7.03
N LEU A 115 -0.60 -4.71 7.22
CA LEU A 115 0.31 -4.27 6.16
C LEU A 115 1.34 -5.38 5.92
N SER A 116 1.85 -5.50 4.68
CA SER A 116 2.81 -6.55 4.36
C SER A 116 4.22 -6.29 4.87
N MET A 117 4.59 -5.02 5.09
CA MET A 117 5.93 -4.64 5.52
C MET A 117 5.91 -4.12 6.96
N ASP A 118 6.85 -4.62 7.78
CA ASP A 118 7.08 -4.16 9.17
C ASP A 118 7.33 -2.64 9.21
N TYR A 119 8.03 -2.11 8.21
CA TYR A 119 8.30 -0.67 8.07
C TYR A 119 7.00 0.15 7.94
N ASP A 120 6.09 -0.24 7.04
CA ASP A 120 4.83 0.47 6.84
C ASP A 120 3.92 0.35 8.06
N LEU A 121 3.95 -0.82 8.74
CA LEU A 121 3.25 -1.04 10.00
C LEU A 121 3.79 -0.11 11.10
N ALA A 122 5.12 0.01 11.23
CA ALA A 122 5.78 0.92 12.16
C ALA A 122 5.40 2.37 11.86
N MET A 123 5.42 2.76 10.58
CA MET A 123 5.06 4.11 10.14
C MET A 123 3.58 4.42 10.40
N ALA A 124 2.67 3.47 10.20
CA ALA A 124 1.25 3.65 10.53
C ALA A 124 1.03 3.86 12.04
N LYS A 125 1.73 3.10 12.89
CA LYS A 125 1.68 3.28 14.36
C LYS A 125 2.31 4.60 14.79
N LEU A 126 3.41 5.00 14.17
CA LEU A 126 4.06 6.28 14.40
C LEU A 126 3.14 7.46 14.06
N SER A 127 2.48 7.42 12.90
CA SER A 127 1.49 8.42 12.49
C SER A 127 0.29 8.49 13.45
N LEU A 128 -0.22 7.33 13.91
CA LEU A 128 -1.27 7.30 14.93
C LEU A 128 -0.79 7.89 16.26
N ALA A 129 0.44 7.62 16.67
CA ALA A 129 1.00 8.24 17.87
C ALA A 129 1.05 9.76 17.73
N GLY A 130 1.39 10.29 16.54
CA GLY A 130 1.40 11.72 16.26
C GLY A 130 0.01 12.34 16.37
N ILE A 131 -1.01 11.67 15.82
CA ILE A 131 -2.41 12.08 15.93
C ILE A 131 -2.87 12.04 17.40
N SER A 132 -2.51 10.99 18.16
CA SER A 132 -2.84 10.89 19.59
C SER A 132 -2.15 11.97 20.42
N MET A 133 -0.92 12.37 20.09
CA MET A 133 -0.23 13.49 20.73
C MET A 133 -0.96 14.81 20.49
N GLN A 134 -1.35 15.10 19.25
CA GLN A 134 -2.11 16.32 18.92
C GLN A 134 -3.47 16.36 19.65
N LYS A 135 -4.07 15.20 19.87
CA LYS A 135 -5.30 15.04 20.66
C LYS A 135 -5.07 14.91 22.17
N ARG A 136 -3.87 15.24 22.67
CA ARG A 136 -3.47 15.18 24.10
C ARG A 136 -3.63 13.80 24.77
N ARG A 137 -3.64 12.71 24.00
CA ARG A 137 -3.72 11.32 24.50
C ARG A 137 -2.34 10.73 24.74
N LYS A 138 -1.68 11.19 25.81
CA LYS A 138 -0.28 10.85 26.16
C LYS A 138 -0.05 9.33 26.33
N ARG A 139 -0.96 8.63 27.02
CA ARG A 139 -0.86 7.18 27.25
C ARG A 139 -0.91 6.37 25.95
N GLU A 140 -1.91 6.63 25.11
CA GLU A 140 -2.07 5.95 23.81
C GLU A 140 -0.87 6.25 22.89
N ALA A 141 -0.42 7.50 22.83
CA ALA A 141 0.74 7.88 22.03
C ALA A 141 2.03 7.17 22.47
N THR A 142 2.26 7.03 23.78
CA THR A 142 3.45 6.34 24.31
C THR A 142 3.44 4.85 23.97
N MET A 143 2.26 4.21 24.09
CA MET A 143 2.09 2.81 23.72
C MET A 143 2.38 2.58 22.23
N LEU A 144 1.78 3.40 21.37
CA LEU A 144 1.96 3.32 19.91
C LEU A 144 3.41 3.58 19.48
N LEU A 145 4.11 4.51 20.13
CA LEU A 145 5.54 4.76 19.86
C LEU A 145 6.42 3.59 20.24
N ASN A 146 6.15 2.95 21.39
CA ASN A 146 6.90 1.78 21.81
C ASN A 146 6.68 0.61 20.85
N GLU A 147 5.46 0.42 20.36
CA GLU A 147 5.16 -0.58 19.34
C GLU A 147 5.83 -0.26 18.01
N ALA A 148 5.81 1.00 17.56
CA ALA A 148 6.51 1.41 16.34
C ALA A 148 8.03 1.14 16.45
N LYS A 149 8.64 1.46 17.60
CA LYS A 149 10.05 1.18 17.87
C LYS A 149 10.40 -0.30 17.83
N LYS A 150 9.52 -1.18 18.32
CA LYS A 150 9.72 -2.64 18.26
C LYS A 150 9.70 -3.18 16.82
N LEU A 151 8.93 -2.53 15.95
CA LEU A 151 8.80 -2.91 14.55
C LEU A 151 9.93 -2.35 13.67
N ASP A 152 10.53 -1.22 14.06
CA ASP A 152 11.66 -0.58 13.37
C ASP A 152 13.00 -1.31 13.60
N LYS A 153 13.11 -2.55 13.10
CA LYS A 153 14.33 -3.38 13.23
C LYS A 153 15.55 -2.80 12.49
N GLN A 154 15.31 -2.00 11.46
CA GLN A 154 16.35 -1.44 10.60
C GLN A 154 16.73 0.01 10.98
N ASN A 155 16.20 0.53 12.10
CA ASN A 155 16.41 1.90 12.58
C ASN A 155 16.08 2.99 11.54
N MET A 156 15.18 2.70 10.59
CA MET A 156 14.81 3.64 9.54
C MET A 156 13.93 4.79 10.06
N LEU A 157 13.21 4.57 11.16
CA LEU A 157 12.33 5.56 11.79
C LEU A 157 12.95 6.12 13.09
N LYS A 158 14.20 5.75 13.42
CA LYS A 158 14.87 6.08 14.68
C LYS A 158 14.82 7.57 15.01
N ASP A 159 15.13 8.43 14.04
CA ASP A 159 15.13 9.88 14.24
C ASP A 159 13.73 10.42 14.45
N GLN A 160 12.75 9.93 13.69
CA GLN A 160 11.35 10.33 13.81
C GLN A 160 10.77 9.92 15.17
N ILE A 161 11.05 8.69 15.62
CA ILE A 161 10.68 8.19 16.95
C ILE A 161 11.31 9.06 18.04
N LYS A 162 12.60 9.38 17.93
CA LYS A 162 13.31 10.22 18.91
C LYS A 162 12.71 11.62 18.99
N MET A 163 12.42 12.26 17.84
CA MET A 163 11.78 13.57 17.79
C MET A 163 10.39 13.53 18.46
N MET A 164 9.58 12.52 18.17
CA MET A 164 8.27 12.38 18.79
C MET A 164 8.35 12.11 20.29
N GLN A 165 9.30 11.30 20.74
CA GLN A 165 9.55 11.09 22.18
C GLN A 165 9.91 12.40 22.89
N GLN A 166 10.71 13.26 22.26
CA GLN A 166 11.03 14.58 22.82
C GLN A 166 9.81 15.48 22.89
N GLN A 167 8.98 15.51 21.84
CA GLN A 167 7.73 16.26 21.85
C GLN A 167 6.77 15.77 22.95
N LEU A 168 6.70 14.46 23.20
CA LEU A 168 5.88 13.87 24.27
C LEU A 168 6.32 14.26 25.68
N LYS A 169 7.59 14.61 25.89
CA LYS A 169 8.08 15.12 27.17
C LYS A 169 7.63 16.56 27.43
N ARG A 170 7.29 17.31 26.38
CA ARG A 170 6.86 18.72 26.45
C ARG A 170 5.34 18.87 26.61
N ILE A 171 4.58 17.78 26.49
CA ILE A 171 3.13 17.69 26.69
C ILE A 171 2.87 17.01 28.04
#